data_AF-A0A3M1WMZ2-F1
#
_entry.id   AF-A0A3M1WMZ2-F1
#
_cell.length_a   1.000
_cell.length_b   1.000
_cell.length_c   1.000
_cell.angle_alpha   90.00
_cell.angle_beta   90.00
_cell.angle_gamma   90.00
#
_symmetry.space_group_name_H-M   'P 1'
#
loop_
_entity.id
_entity.type
_entity.pdbx_description
1 polymer ?
#
loop_
_entity_poly.entity_id
_entity_poly.type
_entity_poly.pdbx_seq_one_letter_code
_entity_poly.pdbx_strand_id
1 'polypeptide(L)' 'LNTTQFNRVIERMIRQYPDQWLWVHKRWATRPPGEPDLYDTT' A
#
# COMPACT_ATOMS: atom_id res chain seq x y z
N LEU A 1 -1.80 -7.98 -15.59
CA LEU A 1 -1.38 -6.75 -16.30
C LEU A 1 -2.01 -5.48 -15.71
N ASN A 2 -3.34 -5.42 -15.57
CA ASN A 2 -4.06 -4.19 -15.18
C ASN A 2 -3.68 -3.68 -13.78
N THR A 3 -3.63 -4.55 -12.77
CA THR A 3 -3.27 -4.18 -11.39
C THR A 3 -1.92 -3.50 -11.30
N THR A 4 -0.90 -4.01 -12.02
CA THR A 4 0.44 -3.41 -12.04
C THR A 4 0.42 -2.01 -12.65
N GLN A 5 -0.37 -1.79 -13.70
CA GLN A 5 -0.47 -0.47 -14.32
C GLN A 5 -1.19 0.54 -13.42
N PHE A 6 -2.27 0.12 -12.76
CA PHE A 6 -2.95 0.98 -11.78
C PHE A 6 -2.03 1.33 -10.61
N ASN A 7 -1.26 0.36 -10.08
CA ASN A 7 -0.30 0.61 -9.01
C ASN A 7 0.74 1.66 -9.41
N ARG A 8 1.28 1.59 -10.63
CA ARG A 8 2.25 2.58 -11.12
C ARG A 8 1.67 4.00 -11.16
N VAL A 9 0.42 4.13 -11.60
CA VAL A 9 -0.26 5.44 -11.64
C VAL A 9 -0.49 5.97 -10.22
N ILE A 10 -0.94 5.12 -9.30
CA ILE A 10 -1.14 5.47 -7.89
C ILE A 10 0.18 5.92 -7.26
N GLU A 11 1.25 5.14 -7.41
CA GLU A 11 2.58 5.44 -6.86
C GLU A 11 3.13 6.76 -7.40
N ARG A 12 2.91 7.06 -8.69
CA ARG A 12 3.29 8.35 -9.28
C ARG A 12 2.56 9.50 -8.60
N MET A 13 1.25 9.38 -8.35
CA MET A 13 0.48 10.44 -7.69
C MET A 13 0.88 10.63 -6.22
N ILE A 14 1.14 9.54 -5.49
CA ILE A 14 1.61 9.62 -4.10
C ILE A 14 2.94 10.37 -4.00
N ARG A 15 3.88 10.14 -4.94
CA ARG A 15 5.17 10.85 -4.94
C ARG A 15 5.03 12.34 -5.25
N GLN A 16 4.00 12.72 -6.02
CA GLN A 16 3.74 14.11 -6.37
C GLN A 16 3.04 14.88 -5.24
N TYR A 17 2.18 14.20 -4.48
CA TYR A 17 1.37 14.78 -3.40
C TYR A 17 1.37 13.89 -2.14
N PRO A 18 2.53 13.71 -1.47
CA PRO A 18 2.67 12.74 -0.39
C PRO A 18 1.82 13.08 0.84
N ASP A 19 1.59 14.36 1.11
CA ASP A 19 0.75 14.90 2.17
C ASP A 19 -0.75 14.61 1.97
N GLN A 20 -1.18 14.37 0.73
CA GLN A 20 -2.58 14.03 0.41
C GLN A 20 -2.88 12.53 0.55
N TRP A 21 -1.85 11.69 0.75
CA TRP A 21 -2.03 10.26 0.90
C TRP A 21 -2.35 9.86 2.34
N LEU A 22 -3.33 8.98 2.52
CA LEU A 22 -3.72 8.44 3.83
C LEU A 22 -2.73 7.38 4.30
N TRP A 23 -1.57 7.80 4.84
CA TRP A 23 -0.51 6.89 5.33
C TRP A 23 -0.96 5.92 6.42
N VAL A 24 -2.03 6.24 7.15
CA VAL A 24 -2.63 5.38 8.18
C VAL A 24 -3.39 4.18 7.59
N HIS A 25 -3.72 4.20 6.30
CA HIS A 25 -4.45 3.11 5.66
C HIS A 25 -3.53 1.89 5.43
N LYS A 26 -3.88 0.78 6.08
CA LYS A 26 -3.18 -0.52 5.95
C LYS A 26 -3.48 -1.21 4.60
N ARG A 27 -2.96 -0.66 3.50
CA ARG A 27 -3.21 -1.17 2.14
C ARG A 27 -2.82 -2.64 1.93
N TRP A 28 -1.81 -3.12 2.66
CA TRP A 28 -1.24 -4.47 2.48
C TRP A 28 -1.56 -5.41 3.65
N ALA A 29 -2.73 -5.25 4.27
CA ALA A 29 -3.16 -6.07 5.40
C ALA A 29 -3.45 -7.54 5.04
N THR A 30 -3.95 -7.80 3.83
CA THR A 30 -4.20 -9.18 3.37
C THR A 30 -2.89 -9.85 2.99
N ARG A 31 -2.58 -10.96 3.64
CA ARG A 31 -1.33 -11.73 3.50
C ARG A 31 -1.64 -13.23 3.34
N PRO A 32 -0.75 -14.00 2.70
CA PRO A 32 -0.84 -15.45 2.70
C PRO A 32 -0.87 -16.03 4.13
N PRO A 33 -1.53 -17.19 4.35
CA PRO A 33 -1.52 -17.85 5.65
C PRO A 33 -0.10 -18.15 6.14
N GLY A 34 0.19 -17.85 7.39
CA GLY A 34 1.49 -18.10 8.03
C GLY A 34 2.52 -16.97 7.88
N GLU A 35 2.23 -15.93 7.11
CA GLU A 35 3.08 -14.74 7.09
C GLU A 35 2.79 -13.81 8.29
N PRO A 36 3.81 -13.18 8.89
CA PRO A 36 3.61 -12.23 9.98
C PRO A 36 2.86 -10.98 9.50
N ASP A 37 2.09 -10.36 10.40
CA ASP A 37 1.44 -9.07 10.13
C ASP A 37 2.50 -7.98 9.96
N LEU A 38 2.35 -7.16 8.91
CA LEU A 38 3.25 -6.05 8.60
C LEU A 38 3.06 -4.85 9.55
N TYR A 39 1.96 -4.85 10.31
CA TYR A 39 1.56 -3.72 11.14
C TYR A 39 1.45 -4.08 12.62
N ASP A 40 1.84 -5.29 13.01
CA ASP A 40 1.93 -5.64 14.42
C ASP A 40 3.07 -4.86 15.07
N THR A 41 2.78 -4.23 16.20
CA THR A 41 3.72 -3.37 16.95
C THR A 41 4.09 -4.00 18.30
N THR A 42 3.72 -5.28 18.50
CA THR A 42 4.00 -6.06 19.71
C THR A 42 5.47 -6.47 19.79
#